data_AF-A0A1M5NXI3-F1
#
_entry.id   AF-A0A1M5NXI3-F1
#
_cell.length_a   1.000
_cell.length_b   1.000
_cell.length_c   1.000
_cell.angle_alpha   90.00
_cell.angle_beta   90.00
_cell.angle_gamma   90.00
#
_symmetry.space_group_name_H-M   'P 1'
#
loop_
_entity.id
_entity.type
_entity.pdbx_description
1 polymer ?
#
loop_
_entity_poly.entity_id
_entity_poly.type
_entity_poly.pdbx_seq_one_letter_code
_entity_poly.pdbx_strand_id
1 'polypeptide(L)'
;MEILSAHPITGFLRFSYCRNLITFEKKYMKNIFSLVIFCISILSFAQTKTPFTGYRSFDIVQGYSGSGTPHYYLEAKKNGDVHFGYVQVNQADQTETTEEMNAGKYNPKVMKVTFKKYKEIFYVKFDKNKIYLTDKDGNIQKSEDCCSSMESATQDTCTCESELYQR
;
A
#
# COMPACT_ATOMS: atom_id res chain seq x y z
N MET A 1 -41.63 93.05 -8.83
CA MET A 1 -40.48 93.45 -7.99
C MET A 1 -40.04 92.16 -7.31
N GLU A 2 -38.98 91.45 -7.67
CA GLU A 2 -37.79 91.68 -8.51
C GLU A 2 -37.67 90.63 -9.64
N ILE A 3 -36.58 90.73 -10.39
CA ILE A 3 -36.29 90.21 -11.74
C ILE A 3 -35.28 89.04 -11.66
N LEU A 4 -35.12 88.34 -12.80
CA LEU A 4 -34.01 87.44 -13.26
C LEU A 4 -34.23 85.92 -13.08
N SER A 5 -33.81 85.02 -13.99
CA SER A 5 -33.49 85.04 -15.44
C SER A 5 -33.18 83.59 -15.89
N ALA A 6 -33.60 83.22 -17.11
CA ALA A 6 -32.92 82.36 -18.11
C ALA A 6 -32.32 80.95 -17.76
N HIS A 7 -32.98 79.90 -18.30
CA HIS A 7 -32.54 78.98 -19.39
C HIS A 7 -31.20 78.14 -19.36
N PRO A 8 -31.07 77.05 -20.17
CA PRO A 8 -31.01 75.65 -19.72
C PRO A 8 -29.71 74.88 -20.10
N ILE A 9 -29.40 73.73 -19.46
CA ILE A 9 -28.38 72.77 -19.97
C ILE A 9 -28.74 71.30 -19.66
N THR A 10 -28.57 70.49 -20.71
CA THR A 10 -28.52 69.02 -20.88
C THR A 10 -27.88 68.17 -19.77
N GLY A 11 -28.32 66.90 -19.66
CA GLY A 11 -27.61 65.87 -18.87
C GLY A 11 -28.08 64.43 -19.10
N PHE A 12 -27.56 63.79 -20.14
CA PHE A 12 -27.54 62.34 -20.36
C PHE A 12 -26.77 61.66 -19.21
N LEU A 13 -27.25 60.55 -18.60
CA LEU A 13 -26.37 59.48 -18.13
C LEU A 13 -27.12 58.16 -17.92
N ARG A 14 -26.48 57.13 -18.46
CA ARG A 14 -26.87 55.73 -18.65
C ARG A 14 -26.89 54.94 -17.34
N PHE A 15 -27.77 53.93 -17.34
CA PHE A 15 -27.49 52.49 -17.18
C PHE A 15 -26.21 52.06 -16.43
N SER A 16 -26.39 50.99 -15.63
CA SER A 16 -25.40 49.92 -15.38
C SER A 16 -24.85 49.80 -13.96
N TYR A 17 -25.73 49.61 -12.97
CA TYR A 17 -25.34 49.10 -11.65
C TYR A 17 -26.21 47.90 -11.22
N CYS A 18 -26.42 46.92 -12.10
CA CYS A 18 -27.00 45.64 -11.67
C CYS A 18 -26.66 44.47 -12.62
N ARG A 19 -25.40 44.39 -13.06
CA ARG A 19 -24.92 43.28 -13.91
C ARG A 19 -23.59 42.65 -13.48
N ASN A 20 -22.96 43.17 -12.42
CA ASN A 20 -21.61 42.74 -12.00
C ASN A 20 -21.56 41.83 -10.77
N LEU A 21 -22.66 41.65 -10.03
CA LEU A 21 -22.66 40.78 -8.84
C LEU A 21 -22.88 39.29 -9.19
N ILE A 22 -23.63 39.00 -10.25
CA ILE A 22 -23.96 37.61 -10.65
C ILE A 22 -22.82 36.94 -11.44
N THR A 23 -21.93 37.73 -12.05
CA THR A 23 -20.79 37.24 -12.84
C THR A 23 -19.56 36.86 -12.00
N PHE A 24 -19.45 37.33 -10.75
CA PHE A 24 -18.32 37.00 -9.89
C PHE A 24 -18.43 35.60 -9.25
N GLU A 25 -19.65 35.20 -8.87
CA GLU A 25 -19.97 33.86 -8.32
C GLU A 25 -19.76 32.72 -9.33
N LYS A 26 -20.02 32.94 -10.62
CA LYS A 26 -19.90 31.89 -11.66
C LYS A 26 -18.48 31.60 -12.12
N LYS A 27 -17.54 32.52 -11.93
CA LYS A 27 -16.14 32.36 -12.39
C LYS A 27 -15.31 31.51 -11.43
N TYR A 28 -15.61 31.56 -10.13
CA TYR A 28 -14.87 30.84 -9.10
C TYR A 28 -15.22 29.35 -9.01
N MET A 29 -16.49 28.97 -9.16
CA MET A 29 -16.89 27.55 -9.10
C MET A 29 -16.30 26.72 -10.24
N LYS A 30 -16.08 27.29 -11.43
CA LYS A 30 -15.55 26.53 -12.58
C LYS A 30 -14.08 26.11 -12.42
N ASN A 31 -13.31 26.85 -11.61
CA ASN A 31 -11.89 26.56 -11.35
C ASN A 31 -11.69 25.55 -10.21
N ILE A 32 -12.60 25.51 -9.22
CA ILE A 32 -12.49 24.59 -8.08
C ILE A 32 -12.83 23.15 -8.51
N PHE A 33 -13.85 22.96 -9.35
CA PHE A 33 -14.16 21.64 -9.92
C PHE A 33 -12.99 21.10 -10.76
N SER A 34 -12.33 21.95 -11.54
CA SER A 34 -11.12 21.56 -12.29
C SER A 34 -9.99 21.14 -11.36
N LEU A 35 -9.81 21.81 -10.22
CA LEU A 35 -8.75 21.51 -9.26
C LEU A 35 -9.01 20.18 -8.54
N VAL A 36 -10.27 19.91 -8.15
CA VAL A 36 -10.67 18.64 -7.52
C VAL A 36 -10.52 17.46 -8.49
N ILE A 37 -10.94 17.61 -9.75
CA ILE A 37 -10.78 16.56 -10.78
C ILE A 37 -9.29 16.31 -11.05
N PHE A 38 -8.46 17.36 -11.10
CA PHE A 38 -7.02 17.22 -11.27
C PHE A 38 -6.37 16.51 -10.06
N CYS A 39 -6.78 16.85 -8.82
CA CYS A 39 -6.31 16.17 -7.62
C CYS A 39 -6.68 14.67 -7.57
N ILE A 40 -7.90 14.29 -7.97
CA ILE A 40 -8.34 12.88 -8.01
C ILE A 40 -7.54 12.09 -9.06
N SER A 41 -7.19 12.72 -10.19
CA SER A 41 -6.40 12.08 -11.24
C SER A 41 -4.94 11.79 -10.82
N ILE A 42 -4.34 12.64 -9.98
CA ILE A 42 -2.98 12.42 -9.45
C ILE A 42 -2.98 11.33 -8.35
N LEU A 43 -4.00 11.33 -7.49
CA LEU A 43 -4.11 10.36 -6.39
C LEU A 43 -4.29 8.91 -6.86
N SER A 44 -4.90 8.72 -8.04
CA SER A 44 -5.10 7.38 -8.63
C SER A 44 -3.78 6.70 -9.04
N PHE A 45 -2.68 7.45 -9.21
CA PHE A 45 -1.38 6.93 -9.64
C PHE A 45 -0.39 6.63 -8.51
N ALA A 46 -0.75 6.90 -7.25
CA ALA A 46 0.12 6.63 -6.10
C ALA A 46 0.01 5.18 -5.56
N GLN A 47 -0.74 4.29 -6.24
CA GLN A 47 -0.80 2.87 -5.86
C GLN A 47 0.57 2.23 -6.15
N THR A 48 1.35 1.98 -5.10
CA THR A 48 2.59 1.22 -5.17
C THR A 48 2.30 -0.12 -5.84
N LYS A 49 2.77 -0.27 -7.09
CA LYS A 49 2.60 -1.51 -7.84
C LYS A 49 3.38 -2.61 -7.12
N THR A 50 2.71 -3.73 -6.86
CA THR A 50 3.37 -4.93 -6.36
C THR A 50 4.41 -5.40 -7.38
N PRO A 51 5.53 -5.98 -6.93
CA PRO A 51 6.60 -6.44 -7.83
C PRO A 51 6.15 -7.58 -8.74
N PHE A 52 5.07 -8.27 -8.39
CA PHE A 52 4.36 -9.24 -9.21
C PHE A 52 2.87 -9.30 -8.83
N THR A 53 2.10 -10.08 -9.58
CA THR A 53 0.72 -10.43 -9.25
C THR A 53 0.58 -11.95 -9.30
N GLY A 54 -0.16 -12.52 -8.35
CA GLY A 54 -0.41 -13.95 -8.24
C GLY A 54 0.21 -14.57 -7.00
N TYR A 55 0.11 -15.90 -6.95
CA TYR A 55 0.59 -16.72 -5.84
C TYR A 55 2.08 -17.04 -5.99
N ARG A 56 2.80 -17.00 -4.87
CA ARG A 56 4.17 -17.50 -4.73
C ARG A 56 4.31 -18.25 -3.42
N SER A 57 5.03 -19.37 -3.45
CA SER A 57 5.47 -20.07 -2.24
C SER A 57 6.90 -19.72 -1.91
N PHE A 58 7.28 -19.85 -0.64
CA PHE A 58 8.64 -19.64 -0.15
C PHE A 58 8.88 -20.38 1.16
N ASP A 59 10.15 -20.64 1.44
CA ASP A 59 10.61 -21.34 2.63
C ASP A 59 11.73 -20.52 3.28
N ILE A 60 11.37 -19.71 4.29
CA ILE A 60 12.28 -18.75 4.93
C ILE A 60 12.67 -19.12 6.36
N VAL A 61 11.86 -19.94 7.02
CA VAL A 61 12.15 -20.53 8.32
C VAL A 61 12.29 -22.03 8.09
N GLN A 62 13.53 -22.52 8.13
CA GLN A 62 13.87 -23.92 7.94
C GLN A 62 14.15 -24.55 9.31
N GLY A 63 13.14 -24.52 10.18
CA GLY A 63 13.25 -25.09 11.51
C GLY A 63 13.56 -26.59 11.45
N TYR A 64 14.54 -27.02 12.25
CA TYR A 64 14.96 -28.40 12.41
C TYR A 64 14.13 -29.08 13.52
N SER A 65 12.94 -29.62 13.23
CA SER A 65 12.21 -30.45 14.20
C SER A 65 11.04 -31.21 13.58
N GLY A 66 10.84 -32.45 14.04
CA GLY A 66 10.03 -33.52 13.44
C GLY A 66 8.51 -33.34 13.35
N SER A 67 7.98 -32.12 13.48
CA SER A 67 6.55 -31.80 13.27
C SER A 67 6.20 -31.37 11.84
N GLY A 68 7.19 -31.32 10.93
CA GLY A 68 7.05 -30.82 9.57
C GLY A 68 7.38 -29.34 9.46
N THR A 69 8.20 -28.96 8.48
CA THR A 69 8.58 -27.56 8.21
C THR A 69 7.39 -26.84 7.57
N PRO A 70 6.97 -25.66 8.07
CA PRO A 70 5.89 -24.90 7.46
C PRO A 70 6.33 -24.35 6.09
N HIS A 71 5.48 -24.54 5.08
CA HIS A 71 5.63 -23.94 3.76
C HIS A 71 4.78 -22.67 3.69
N TYR A 72 5.42 -21.54 3.42
CA TYR A 72 4.73 -20.26 3.39
C TYR A 72 4.31 -19.90 1.98
N TYR A 73 3.30 -19.03 1.89
CA TYR A 73 2.91 -18.44 0.63
C TYR A 73 2.50 -16.98 0.79
N LEU A 74 2.56 -16.27 -0.32
CA LEU A 74 1.99 -14.94 -0.45
C LEU A 74 1.24 -14.81 -1.78
N GLU A 75 0.12 -14.09 -1.75
CA GLU A 75 -0.68 -13.77 -2.93
C GLU A 75 -0.76 -12.25 -3.08
N ALA A 76 -0.18 -11.73 -4.17
CA ALA A 76 -0.29 -10.32 -4.54
C ALA A 76 -1.42 -10.11 -5.54
N LYS A 77 -2.45 -9.35 -5.16
CA LYS A 77 -3.61 -9.04 -6.01
C LYS A 77 -3.33 -7.83 -6.90
N LYS A 78 -4.06 -7.74 -8.03
CA LYS A 78 -3.92 -6.63 -9.00
C LYS A 78 -4.17 -5.23 -8.41
N ASN A 79 -4.94 -5.16 -7.32
CA ASN A 79 -5.27 -3.94 -6.61
C ASN A 79 -4.23 -3.57 -5.51
N GLY A 80 -3.11 -4.29 -5.44
CA GLY A 80 -2.05 -4.08 -4.46
C GLY A 80 -2.30 -4.69 -3.08
N ASP A 81 -3.38 -5.46 -2.88
CA ASP A 81 -3.56 -6.24 -1.66
C ASP A 81 -2.60 -7.43 -1.65
N VAL A 82 -2.03 -7.72 -0.49
CA VAL A 82 -1.15 -8.86 -0.27
C VAL A 82 -1.68 -9.69 0.89
N HIS A 83 -1.83 -10.99 0.64
CA HIS A 83 -2.22 -11.99 1.63
C HIS A 83 -1.07 -12.93 1.85
N PHE A 84 -0.86 -13.36 3.08
CA PHE A 84 0.15 -14.35 3.44
C PHE A 84 -0.55 -15.55 4.06
N GLY A 85 0.12 -16.69 4.06
CA GLY A 85 -0.32 -17.84 4.84
C GLY A 85 0.77 -18.88 4.91
N TYR A 86 0.47 -19.95 5.65
CA TYR A 86 1.34 -21.12 5.67
C TYR A 86 0.50 -22.39 5.61
N VAL A 87 1.15 -23.44 5.11
CA VAL A 87 0.66 -24.81 5.08
C VAL A 87 1.71 -25.67 5.75
N GLN A 88 1.31 -26.43 6.76
CA GLN A 88 2.18 -27.37 7.45
C GLN A 88 1.51 -28.75 7.41
N VAL A 89 2.24 -29.75 6.94
CA VAL A 89 1.76 -31.14 6.93
C VAL A 89 2.49 -31.90 8.02
N ASN A 90 1.72 -32.44 8.97
CA ASN A 90 2.25 -33.29 10.02
C ASN A 90 2.74 -34.61 9.41
N GLN A 91 4.01 -34.95 9.63
CA GLN A 91 4.64 -36.14 9.07
C GLN A 91 4.11 -37.44 9.68
N ALA A 92 3.55 -37.41 10.89
CA ALA A 92 3.09 -38.60 11.59
C ALA A 92 1.71 -39.09 11.14
N ASP A 93 0.80 -38.16 10.84
CA ASP A 93 -0.61 -38.47 10.55
C ASP A 93 -1.13 -37.86 9.24
N GLN A 94 -0.28 -37.16 8.48
CA GLN A 94 -0.60 -36.43 7.25
C GLN A 94 -1.65 -35.32 7.41
N THR A 95 -1.93 -34.88 8.63
CA THR A 95 -2.88 -33.78 8.87
C THR A 95 -2.28 -32.46 8.37
N GLU A 96 -3.02 -31.77 7.50
CA GLU A 96 -2.66 -30.45 7.00
C GLU A 96 -3.21 -29.36 7.93
N THR A 97 -2.32 -28.49 8.41
CA THR A 97 -2.66 -27.27 9.13
C THR A 97 -2.40 -26.08 8.22
N THR A 98 -3.44 -25.30 7.95
CA THR A 98 -3.33 -24.05 7.21
C THR A 98 -3.69 -22.87 8.11
N GLU A 99 -2.93 -21.79 7.99
CA GLU A 99 -3.28 -20.51 8.61
C GLU A 99 -3.13 -19.38 7.61
N GLU A 100 -4.17 -18.56 7.50
CA GLU A 100 -4.12 -17.30 6.77
C GLU A 100 -3.58 -16.18 7.67
N MET A 101 -2.54 -15.53 7.20
CA MET A 101 -1.95 -14.35 7.81
C MET A 101 -2.33 -13.09 7.02
N ASN A 102 -2.81 -12.07 7.71
CA ASN A 102 -3.21 -10.82 7.03
C ASN A 102 -2.03 -9.84 6.95
N ALA A 103 -1.85 -9.17 5.81
CA ALA A 103 -0.77 -8.19 5.61
C ALA A 103 -1.20 -6.84 4.97
N GLY A 104 -2.32 -6.78 4.26
CA GLY A 104 -2.90 -5.52 3.77
C GLY A 104 -2.30 -5.03 2.45
N LYS A 105 -2.17 -3.71 2.27
CA LYS A 105 -1.63 -3.11 1.03
C LYS A 105 -0.12 -3.26 0.95
N TYR A 106 0.41 -3.54 -0.23
CA TYR A 106 1.84 -3.67 -0.47
C TYR A 106 2.62 -2.42 -0.04
N ASN A 107 3.65 -2.65 0.77
CA ASN A 107 4.60 -1.64 1.21
C ASN A 107 6.02 -2.12 0.85
N PRO A 108 6.76 -1.41 -0.03
CA PRO A 108 8.09 -1.82 -0.45
C PRO A 108 9.15 -1.71 0.65
N LYS A 109 8.86 -1.00 1.75
CA LYS A 109 9.79 -0.93 2.89
C LYS A 109 9.68 -2.17 3.77
N VAL A 110 8.51 -2.32 4.41
CA VAL A 110 8.21 -3.41 5.34
C VAL A 110 6.70 -3.62 5.36
N MET A 111 6.28 -4.87 5.29
CA MET A 111 4.92 -5.32 5.55
C MET A 111 4.86 -6.03 6.89
N LYS A 112 3.87 -5.67 7.71
CA LYS A 112 3.58 -6.35 8.97
C LYS A 112 2.57 -7.46 8.68
N VAL A 113 2.98 -8.70 8.86
CA VAL A 113 2.17 -9.91 8.73
C VAL A 113 1.83 -10.38 10.14
N THR A 114 0.55 -10.63 10.44
CA THR A 114 0.12 -11.07 11.77
C THR A 114 -0.60 -12.41 11.68
N PHE A 115 -0.14 -13.38 12.47
CA PHE A 115 -0.79 -14.67 12.64
C PHE A 115 -2.08 -14.49 13.44
N LYS A 116 -3.20 -15.00 12.92
CA LYS A 116 -4.52 -14.86 13.54
C LYS A 116 -4.60 -15.68 14.82
N LYS A 117 -4.02 -16.88 14.83
CA LYS A 117 -4.14 -17.85 15.92
C LYS A 117 -3.15 -17.58 17.05
N TYR A 118 -1.86 -17.42 16.71
CA TYR A 118 -0.79 -17.28 17.70
C TYR A 118 -0.44 -15.82 18.03
N LYS A 119 -1.01 -14.85 17.29
CA LYS A 119 -0.72 -13.41 17.43
C LYS A 119 0.76 -13.05 17.23
N GLU A 120 1.52 -13.94 16.62
CA GLU A 120 2.88 -13.66 16.20
C GLU A 120 2.89 -12.64 15.06
N ILE A 121 3.98 -11.89 14.97
CA ILE A 121 4.13 -10.81 14.00
C ILE A 121 5.42 -11.04 13.24
N PHE A 122 5.30 -11.18 11.92
CA PHE A 122 6.44 -11.15 11.02
C PHE A 122 6.49 -9.80 10.33
N TYR A 123 7.69 -9.27 10.18
CA TYR A 123 7.95 -8.12 9.34
C TYR A 123 8.68 -8.61 8.11
N VAL A 124 8.09 -8.44 6.93
CA VAL A 124 8.64 -8.96 5.68
C VAL A 124 8.82 -7.84 4.67
N LYS A 125 9.82 -8.00 3.82
CA LYS A 125 9.92 -7.27 2.56
C LYS A 125 10.10 -8.29 1.44
N PHE A 126 9.61 -7.97 0.26
CA PHE A 126 9.78 -8.86 -0.90
C PHE A 126 9.88 -8.05 -2.17
N ASP A 127 10.59 -8.63 -3.14
CA ASP A 127 10.75 -8.10 -4.48
C ASP A 127 10.13 -9.06 -5.50
N LYS A 128 10.63 -9.06 -6.73
CA LYS A 128 10.09 -9.90 -7.80
C LYS A 128 10.36 -11.39 -7.57
N ASN A 129 11.53 -11.70 -7.00
CA ASN A 129 12.06 -13.06 -6.91
C ASN A 129 12.38 -13.46 -5.48
N LYS A 130 12.60 -12.53 -4.56
CA LYS A 130 13.00 -12.83 -3.18
C LYS A 130 12.05 -12.25 -2.14
N ILE A 131 12.05 -12.88 -0.98
CA ILE A 131 11.42 -12.41 0.25
C ILE A 131 12.43 -12.48 1.40
N TYR A 132 12.30 -11.56 2.34
CA TYR A 132 13.21 -11.40 3.46
C TYR A 132 12.42 -11.20 4.75
N LEU A 133 12.82 -11.88 5.83
CA LEU A 133 12.38 -11.53 7.17
C LEU A 133 13.21 -10.34 7.65
N THR A 134 12.51 -9.36 8.21
CA THR A 134 13.07 -8.08 8.61
C THR A 134 12.64 -7.74 10.03
N ASP A 135 13.29 -6.75 10.64
CA ASP A 135 12.72 -6.06 11.79
C ASP A 135 11.68 -5.02 11.33
N LYS A 136 11.11 -4.28 12.30
CA LYS A 136 10.16 -3.20 12.04
C LYS A 136 10.73 -2.05 11.20
N ASP A 137 12.06 -1.90 11.17
CA ASP A 137 12.79 -0.82 10.52
C ASP A 137 13.26 -1.22 9.10
N GLY A 138 13.13 -2.50 8.74
CA GLY A 138 13.43 -3.07 7.42
C GLY A 138 14.83 -3.69 7.29
N ASN A 139 15.56 -3.83 8.40
CA ASN A 139 16.83 -4.52 8.42
C ASN A 139 16.59 -6.03 8.32
N ILE A 140 17.35 -6.72 7.46
CA ILE A 140 17.20 -8.16 7.28
C ILE A 140 17.68 -8.87 8.54
N GLN A 141 16.84 -9.76 9.07
CA GLN A 141 17.19 -10.54 10.25
C GLN A 141 18.23 -11.61 9.92
N LYS A 142 19.01 -11.97 10.94
CA LYS A 142 19.85 -13.16 10.93
C LYS A 142 19.42 -14.06 12.08
N SER A 143 19.10 -15.32 11.79
CA SER A 143 18.72 -16.32 12.78
C SER A 143 19.28 -17.68 12.40
N GLU A 144 19.46 -18.54 13.38
CA GLU A 144 19.72 -19.97 13.18
C GLU A 144 18.53 -20.65 12.47
N ASP A 145 17.30 -20.17 12.73
CA ASP A 145 16.07 -20.74 12.14
C ASP A 145 15.98 -20.57 10.62
N CYS A 146 16.78 -19.67 10.06
CA CYS A 146 16.84 -19.37 8.64
C CYS A 146 17.93 -20.16 7.92
N CYS A 147 18.79 -20.86 8.66
CA CYS A 147 19.81 -21.71 8.07
C CYS A 147 19.20 -23.00 7.53
N SER A 148 19.68 -23.43 6.37
CA SER A 148 19.45 -24.82 5.96
C SER A 148 20.20 -25.79 6.87
N SER A 149 19.76 -27.06 6.90
CA SER A 149 20.41 -28.12 7.68
C SER A 149 21.92 -28.26 7.40
N MET A 150 22.37 -27.91 6.18
CA MET A 150 23.78 -27.93 5.82
C MET A 150 24.52 -26.70 6.38
N GLU A 151 23.91 -25.52 6.31
CA GLU A 151 24.52 -24.28 6.81
C GLU A 151 24.62 -24.27 8.33
N SER A 152 23.62 -24.80 9.04
CA SER A 152 23.61 -24.92 10.50
C SER A 152 24.79 -25.74 11.05
N ALA A 153 25.44 -26.57 10.23
CA ALA A 153 26.64 -27.31 10.63
C ALA A 153 27.91 -26.46 10.67
N THR A 154 27.89 -25.26 10.05
CA THR A 154 29.08 -24.41 9.84
C THR A 154 28.88 -22.96 10.24
N GLN A 155 27.64 -22.52 10.42
CA GLN A 155 27.27 -21.14 10.73
C GLN A 155 26.26 -21.11 11.86
N ASP A 156 26.46 -20.21 12.82
CA ASP A 156 25.53 -20.03 13.95
C ASP A 156 24.27 -19.24 13.55
N THR A 157 24.34 -18.41 12.50
CA THR A 157 23.20 -17.60 12.02
C THR A 157 23.26 -17.41 10.52
N CYS A 158 22.11 -17.46 9.86
CA CYS A 158 21.97 -17.22 8.42
C CYS A 158 21.09 -16.01 8.16
N THR A 159 21.32 -15.35 7.03
CA THR A 159 20.47 -14.25 6.58
C THR A 159 19.11 -14.82 6.20
N CYS A 160 18.03 -14.27 6.79
CA CYS A 160 16.68 -14.74 6.54
C CYS A 160 16.15 -14.23 5.21
N GLU A 161 16.54 -14.90 4.13
CA GLU A 161 16.08 -14.68 2.76
C GLU A 161 15.61 -15.97 2.10
N SER A 162 14.66 -15.86 1.18
CA SER A 162 14.16 -17.01 0.42
C SER A 162 13.76 -16.58 -0.99
N GLU A 163 13.88 -17.49 -1.94
CA GLU A 163 13.34 -17.33 -3.29
C GLU A 163 11.82 -17.52 -3.30
N LEU A 164 11.15 -16.82 -4.22
CA LEU A 164 9.71 -16.88 -4.45
C LEU A 164 9.43 -17.79 -5.63
N TYR A 165 8.90 -18.98 -5.34
CA TYR A 165 8.60 -19.98 -6.35
C TYR A 165 7.23 -19.75 -6.96
N GLN A 166 7.14 -19.88 -8.29
CA GLN A 166 5.85 -19.92 -8.97
C GLN A 166 5.28 -21.33 -8.83
N ARG A 167 4.01 -21.42 -8.44
CA ARG A 167 3.27 -22.67 -8.47
C ARG A 167 2.70 -22.91 -9.86
#